data_AF-A0A0N4W1Q8-F1
#
_entry.id   AF-A0A0N4W1Q8-F1
#
_cell.length_a   1.000
_cell.length_b   1.000
_cell.length_c   1.000
_cell.angle_alpha   90.00
_cell.angle_beta   90.00
_cell.angle_gamma   90.00
#
_symmetry.space_group_name_H-M   'P 1'
#
loop_
_entity.id
_entity.type
_entity.pdbx_description
1 polymer ?
#
loop_
_entity_poly.entity_id
_entity_poly.type
_entity_poly.pdbx_seq_one_letter_code
_entity_poly.pdbx_strand_id
1 'polypeptide(L)'
;MGVAKKKLSPIPIAAKFDSWWGNHDFGAFINSTAVYDPNFDYTVFSQLVSGYANSIGCTDTCYGQKQVYCAFDVCTAMTYFSMIYEVGSGPCMVDDDCTTFPGSTCNTKNELCVKNPNTPLCPPNV
;
A
#
# COMPACT_ATOMS: atom_id res chain seq x y z
N MET A 1 -28.04 9.14 -12.62
CA MET A 1 -27.09 10.13 -12.06
C MET A 1 -25.71 9.80 -12.63
N GLY A 2 -25.14 10.68 -13.44
CA GLY A 2 -23.90 10.39 -14.18
C GLY A 2 -22.69 10.46 -13.25
N VAL A 3 -21.92 9.37 -13.18
CA VAL A 3 -20.61 9.37 -12.52
C VAL A 3 -19.71 10.29 -13.34
N ALA A 4 -19.25 11.39 -12.74
CA ALA A 4 -18.24 12.23 -13.36
C ALA A 4 -17.02 11.37 -13.67
N LYS A 5 -16.66 11.23 -14.96
CA LYS A 5 -15.45 10.51 -15.36
C LYS A 5 -14.25 11.24 -14.77
N LYS A 6 -13.62 10.69 -13.73
CA LYS A 6 -12.38 11.20 -13.15
C LYS A 6 -11.37 11.34 -14.29
N LYS A 7 -10.87 12.55 -14.51
CA LYS A 7 -9.88 12.83 -15.55
C LYS A 7 -8.55 12.22 -15.11
N LEU A 8 -8.21 11.07 -15.67
CA LEU A 8 -6.98 10.34 -15.36
C LEU A 8 -5.75 11.16 -15.73
N SER A 9 -4.66 10.96 -14.99
CA SER A 9 -3.37 11.59 -15.26
C SER A 9 -2.87 11.27 -16.69
N PRO A 10 -2.19 12.20 -17.38
CA PRO A 10 -1.54 11.90 -18.66
C PRO A 10 -0.30 11.00 -18.50
N ILE A 11 0.20 10.81 -17.26
CA ILE A 11 1.30 9.91 -16.95
C ILE A 11 0.72 8.49 -16.79
N PRO A 12 1.11 7.51 -17.63
CA PRO A 12 0.50 6.17 -17.62
C PRO A 12 0.51 5.50 -16.25
N ILE A 13 1.62 5.59 -15.52
CA ILE A 13 1.76 5.04 -14.18
C ILE A 13 0.77 5.69 -13.22
N ALA A 14 0.70 7.02 -13.17
CA ALA A 14 -0.22 7.72 -12.28
C ALA A 14 -1.70 7.43 -12.60
N ALA A 15 -2.07 7.33 -13.88
CA ALA A 15 -3.41 6.92 -14.28
C ALA A 15 -3.75 5.50 -13.81
N LYS A 16 -2.76 4.60 -13.83
CA LYS A 16 -2.95 3.23 -13.37
C LYS A 16 -3.11 3.16 -11.85
N PHE A 17 -2.34 3.96 -11.10
CA PHE A 17 -2.53 4.14 -9.66
C PHE A 17 -3.92 4.66 -9.31
N ASP A 18 -4.41 5.68 -10.03
CA ASP A 18 -5.78 6.17 -9.84
C ASP A 18 -6.84 5.08 -10.05
N SER A 19 -6.62 4.21 -11.05
CA SER A 19 -7.50 3.07 -11.33
C SER A 19 -7.44 2.01 -10.24
N TRP A 20 -6.26 1.66 -9.73
CA TRP A 20 -6.10 0.70 -8.64
C TRP A 20 -6.67 1.24 -7.33
N TRP A 21 -6.47 2.53 -7.06
CA TRP A 21 -7.04 3.23 -5.91
C TRP A 21 -8.57 3.26 -5.96
N GLY A 22 -9.17 3.27 -7.15
CA GLY A 22 -10.62 3.22 -7.33
C GLY A 22 -11.28 2.04 -6.59
N ASN A 23 -10.55 0.96 -6.32
CA ASN A 23 -11.04 -0.19 -5.54
C ASN A 23 -11.17 0.07 -4.03
N HIS A 24 -10.80 1.26 -3.53
CA HIS A 24 -10.95 1.63 -2.13
C HIS A 24 -12.41 1.52 -1.62
N ASP A 25 -13.40 1.68 -2.51
CA ASP A 25 -14.82 1.52 -2.17
C ASP A 25 -15.19 0.05 -1.89
N PHE A 26 -14.46 -0.92 -2.48
CA PHE A 26 -14.54 -2.33 -2.08
C PHE A 26 -13.74 -2.59 -0.81
N GLY A 27 -12.65 -1.83 -0.62
CA GLY A 27 -11.92 -1.72 0.64
C GLY A 27 -12.75 -1.19 1.81
N ALA A 28 -13.95 -0.63 1.60
CA ALA A 28 -14.89 -0.34 2.70
C ALA A 28 -15.41 -1.61 3.40
N PHE A 29 -15.14 -2.81 2.85
CA PHE A 29 -15.31 -4.12 3.51
C PHE A 29 -14.04 -4.63 4.21
N ILE A 30 -12.97 -3.83 4.27
CA ILE A 30 -12.05 -3.88 5.41
C ILE A 30 -12.96 -3.67 6.61
N ASN A 31 -13.33 -4.76 7.26
CA ASN A 31 -14.00 -4.73 8.55
C ASN A 31 -13.16 -3.82 9.48
N SER A 32 -13.64 -3.51 10.68
CA SER A 32 -12.85 -2.75 11.66
C SER A 32 -11.47 -3.36 12.02
N THR A 33 -11.05 -4.47 11.41
CA THR A 33 -9.79 -5.19 11.63
C THR A 33 -8.82 -5.21 10.44
N ALA A 34 -9.12 -4.59 9.29
CA ALA A 34 -8.19 -4.49 8.15
C ALA A 34 -7.60 -5.80 7.63
N VAL A 35 -8.45 -6.84 7.60
CA VAL A 35 -8.08 -8.18 7.16
C VAL A 35 -8.31 -8.38 5.66
N TYR A 36 -7.37 -9.06 4.99
CA TYR A 36 -7.49 -9.47 3.60
C TYR A 36 -8.50 -10.62 3.43
N ASP A 37 -9.52 -10.40 2.60
CA ASP A 37 -10.53 -11.37 2.17
C ASP A 37 -10.25 -11.77 0.71
N PRO A 38 -9.92 -13.04 0.45
CA PRO A 38 -9.65 -13.54 -0.90
C PRO A 38 -10.87 -13.56 -1.83
N ASN A 39 -12.09 -13.40 -1.31
CA ASN A 39 -13.33 -13.53 -2.07
C ASN A 39 -13.64 -12.30 -2.92
N PHE A 40 -12.89 -11.20 -2.76
CA PHE A 40 -13.05 -10.00 -3.57
C PHE A 40 -11.72 -9.64 -4.26
N ASP A 41 -11.82 -9.14 -5.49
CA ASP A 41 -10.68 -8.75 -6.31
C ASP A 41 -10.21 -7.32 -5.97
N TYR A 42 -9.50 -7.19 -4.85
CA TYR A 42 -8.84 -5.95 -4.44
C TYR A 42 -7.34 -6.14 -4.13
N THR A 43 -6.74 -7.22 -4.65
CA THR A 43 -5.33 -7.61 -4.40
C THR A 43 -4.33 -6.50 -4.76
N VAL A 44 -4.60 -5.69 -5.78
CA VAL A 44 -3.69 -4.58 -6.12
C VAL A 44 -3.87 -3.40 -5.16
N PHE A 45 -5.10 -3.13 -4.71
CA PHE A 45 -5.35 -2.11 -3.71
C PHE A 45 -4.72 -2.47 -2.37
N SER A 46 -4.88 -3.71 -1.89
CA SER A 46 -4.27 -4.14 -0.63
C SER A 46 -2.74 -4.15 -0.67
N GLN A 47 -2.12 -4.39 -1.82
CA GLN A 47 -0.67 -4.18 -1.98
C GLN A 47 -0.27 -2.70 -1.89
N LEU A 48 -1.08 -1.78 -2.45
CA LEU A 48 -0.84 -0.33 -2.37
C LEU A 48 -0.90 0.22 -0.94
N VAL A 49 -1.80 -0.31 -0.12
CA VAL A 49 -2.03 0.17 1.26
C VAL A 49 -1.43 -0.74 2.33
N SER A 50 -0.59 -1.70 1.95
CA SER A 50 0.00 -2.62 2.92
C SER A 50 0.92 -1.88 3.88
N GLY A 51 0.72 -2.05 5.19
CA GLY A 51 1.58 -1.46 6.22
C GLY A 51 3.03 -1.98 6.20
N TYR A 52 3.27 -3.12 5.55
CA TYR A 52 4.60 -3.71 5.38
C TYR A 52 5.29 -3.31 4.06
N ALA A 53 4.58 -2.67 3.12
CA ALA A 53 5.15 -2.20 1.87
C ALA A 53 5.99 -0.94 2.10
N ASN A 54 7.31 -1.03 1.86
CA ASN A 54 8.24 0.08 2.13
C ASN A 54 8.96 0.60 0.88
N SER A 55 8.88 -0.11 -0.24
CA SER A 55 9.41 0.35 -1.51
C SER A 55 8.62 -0.19 -2.69
N ILE A 56 8.73 0.48 -3.82
CA ILE A 56 8.01 0.14 -5.04
C ILE A 56 8.88 0.40 -6.26
N GLY A 57 8.87 -0.52 -7.21
CA GLY A 57 9.44 -0.35 -8.54
C GLY A 57 8.36 -0.50 -9.60
N CYS A 58 8.30 0.42 -10.57
CA CYS A 58 7.31 0.38 -11.65
C CYS A 58 7.97 0.51 -13.04
N THR A 59 7.32 -0.06 -14.05
CA THR A 59 7.59 0.16 -15.47
C THR A 59 6.26 0.43 -16.20
N ASP A 60 6.30 1.23 -17.26
CA ASP A 60 5.15 1.47 -18.15
C ASP A 60 5.27 0.76 -19.51
N THR A 61 6.36 0.01 -19.70
CA THR A 61 6.69 -0.69 -20.92
C THR A 61 7.20 -2.09 -20.59
N CYS A 62 6.54 -3.10 -21.15
CA CYS A 62 6.91 -4.50 -20.98
C CYS A 62 6.88 -5.18 -22.36
N TYR A 63 8.00 -5.77 -22.79
CA TYR A 63 8.16 -6.38 -24.12
C TYR A 63 7.67 -5.49 -25.29
N GLY A 64 7.92 -4.18 -25.20
CA GLY A 64 7.50 -3.20 -26.21
C GLY A 64 6.01 -2.82 -26.18
N GLN A 65 5.21 -3.41 -25.30
CA GLN A 65 3.82 -3.02 -25.08
C GLN A 65 3.72 -1.98 -23.96
N LYS A 66 2.88 -0.95 -24.18
CA LYS A 66 2.55 0.05 -23.15
C LYS A 66 1.62 -0.57 -22.12
N GLN A 67 2.21 -1.07 -21.04
CA GLN A 67 1.49 -1.67 -19.94
C GLN A 67 2.24 -1.37 -18.64
N VAL A 68 1.48 -0.88 -17.65
CA VAL A 68 2.03 -0.53 -16.34
C VAL A 68 2.09 -1.76 -15.45
N TYR A 69 3.27 -2.03 -14.92
CA TYR A 69 3.54 -3.03 -13.91
C TYR A 69 4.25 -2.38 -12.73
N CYS A 70 3.85 -2.72 -11.52
CA CYS A 70 4.53 -2.33 -10.30
C CYS A 70 4.77 -3.56 -9.43
N ALA A 71 5.94 -3.62 -8.81
CA ALA A 71 6.30 -4.58 -7.79
C ALA A 71 6.48 -3.82 -6.47
N PHE A 72 5.87 -4.35 -5.42
CA PHE A 72 5.99 -3.82 -4.06
C PHE A 72 6.95 -4.69 -3.29
N ASP A 73 7.86 -4.05 -2.56
CA ASP A 73 8.75 -4.74 -1.65
C ASP A 73 8.03 -4.92 -0.32
N VAL A 74 7.50 -6.12 -0.13
CA VAL A 74 6.66 -6.50 1.00
C VAL A 74 7.29 -7.70 1.70
N CYS A 75 7.32 -7.66 3.03
CA CYS A 75 7.86 -8.78 3.80
C CYS A 75 6.91 -9.97 3.85
N THR A 76 5.60 -9.72 4.00
CA THR A 76 4.58 -10.76 3.97
C THR A 76 3.94 -10.81 2.59
N ALA A 77 3.84 -12.02 2.03
CA ALA A 77 2.83 -12.23 1.01
C ALA A 77 1.46 -11.95 1.66
N MET A 78 0.56 -11.28 0.94
CA MET A 78 -0.83 -11.20 1.35
C MET A 78 -1.44 -12.59 1.34
N THR A 79 -1.32 -13.29 2.46
CA THR A 79 -1.92 -14.60 2.69
C THR A 79 -3.35 -14.43 3.18
N TYR A 80 -4.15 -15.48 2.98
CA TYR A 80 -5.53 -15.55 3.44
C TYR A 80 -5.67 -15.09 4.90
N PHE A 81 -6.54 -14.11 5.16
CA PHE A 81 -6.83 -13.53 6.48
C PHE A 81 -5.69 -12.78 7.19
N SER A 82 -4.61 -12.44 6.48
CA SER A 82 -3.59 -11.55 7.03
C SER A 82 -4.07 -10.10 7.08
N MET A 83 -3.58 -9.34 8.07
CA MET A 83 -3.82 -7.89 8.15
C MET A 83 -3.12 -7.19 6.98
N ILE A 84 -3.83 -6.28 6.32
CA ILE A 84 -3.31 -5.41 5.27
C ILE A 84 -2.47 -4.31 5.92
N TYR A 85 -3.00 -3.72 6.99
CA TYR A 85 -2.34 -2.77 7.87
C TYR A 85 -2.89 -2.93 9.29
N GLU A 86 -2.16 -2.44 10.29
CA GLU A 86 -2.62 -2.46 11.68
C GLU A 86 -3.60 -1.30 11.93
N VAL A 87 -4.77 -1.59 12.50
CA VAL A 87 -5.71 -0.56 12.94
C VAL A 87 -5.27 -0.03 14.29
N GLY A 88 -4.85 1.24 14.34
CA GLY A 88 -4.37 1.90 15.55
C GLY A 88 -5.21 3.11 15.98
N SER A 89 -4.75 3.79 17.03
CA SER A 89 -5.36 5.02 17.57
C SER A 89 -5.24 6.24 16.65
N GLY A 90 -4.47 6.14 15.57
CA GLY A 90 -4.18 7.22 14.64
C GLY A 90 -2.90 6.95 13.87
N PRO A 91 -2.47 7.89 13.01
CA PRO A 91 -1.17 7.81 12.36
C PRO A 91 -0.04 8.17 13.34
N CYS A 92 1.22 8.04 12.90
CA CYS A 92 2.36 8.37 13.76
C CYS A 92 2.42 9.88 14.06
N MET A 93 2.80 10.22 15.29
CA MET A 93 3.00 11.60 15.75
C MET A 93 4.42 11.84 16.27
N VAL A 94 5.10 10.76 16.70
CA VAL A 94 6.51 10.76 17.13
C VAL A 94 7.22 9.52 16.58
N ASP A 95 8.56 9.53 16.56
CA ASP A 95 9.37 8.42 16.05
C ASP A 95 9.04 7.09 16.75
N ASP A 96 8.76 7.13 18.05
CA ASP A 96 8.45 5.94 18.85
C ASP A 96 7.12 5.25 18.47
N ASP A 97 6.23 5.92 17.72
CA ASP A 97 5.02 5.29 17.19
C ASP A 97 5.35 4.32 16.03
N CYS A 98 6.51 4.48 15.39
CA CYS A 98 6.94 3.72 14.21
C CYS A 98 7.67 2.42 14.59
N THR A 99 6.92 1.47 15.14
CA THR A 99 7.47 0.25 15.75
C THR A 99 7.70 -0.92 14.79
N THR A 100 7.09 -0.91 13.59
CA THR A 100 7.15 -2.03 12.64
C THR A 100 8.57 -2.36 12.19
N PHE A 101 9.38 -1.34 11.88
CA PHE A 101 10.79 -1.52 11.51
C PHE A 101 11.69 -0.77 12.50
N PRO A 102 12.66 -1.44 13.15
CA PRO A 102 13.51 -0.81 14.17
C PRO A 102 14.24 0.44 13.69
N GLY A 103 14.21 1.52 14.48
CA GLY A 103 14.89 2.77 14.13
C GLY A 103 14.25 3.55 12.99
N SER A 104 12.98 3.26 12.67
CA SER A 104 12.16 4.12 11.81
C SER A 104 11.87 5.46 12.49
N THR A 105 11.53 6.46 11.69
CA THR A 105 11.16 7.81 12.17
C THR A 105 9.78 8.17 11.67
N CYS A 106 9.09 9.05 12.38
CA CYS A 106 7.80 9.56 11.95
C CYS A 106 7.99 10.85 11.15
N ASN A 107 7.53 10.86 9.90
CA ASN A 107 7.41 12.10 9.15
C ASN A 107 6.11 12.80 9.53
N THR A 108 6.16 13.65 10.55
CA THR A 108 4.98 14.36 11.08
C THR A 108 4.29 15.29 10.09
N LYS A 109 4.89 15.58 8.93
CA LYS A 109 4.24 16.38 7.88
C LYS A 109 3.20 15.59 7.08
N ASN A 110 3.41 14.28 6.90
CA ASN A 110 2.50 13.40 6.17
C ASN A 110 2.02 12.20 7.01
N GLU A 111 2.44 12.14 8.28
CA GLU A 111 2.02 11.17 9.29
C GLU A 111 2.35 9.72 8.88
N LEU A 112 3.41 9.55 8.07
CA LEU A 112 3.92 8.25 7.62
C LEU A 112 5.25 7.90 8.30
N CYS A 113 5.41 6.63 8.65
CA CYS A 113 6.67 6.09 9.12
C CYS A 113 7.68 5.94 7.97
N VAL A 114 8.91 6.37 8.21
CA VAL A 114 10.04 6.27 7.28
C VAL A 114 10.99 5.20 7.79
N LYS A 115 11.06 4.08 7.05
CA LYS A 115 11.95 2.96 7.36
C LYS A 115 13.42 3.38 7.31
N ASN A 116 14.21 2.95 8.29
CA ASN A 116 15.66 3.08 8.23
C ASN A 116 16.22 2.17 7.12
N PRO A 117 16.97 2.70 6.13
CA PRO A 117 17.43 1.92 4.98
C PRO A 117 18.38 0.78 5.35
N ASN A 118 19.00 0.81 6.52
CA ASN A 118 19.92 -0.23 7.00
C ASN A 118 19.21 -1.37 7.75
N THR A 119 17.89 -1.30 7.91
CA THR A 119 17.11 -2.39 8.52
C THR A 119 16.81 -3.48 7.50
N PRO A 120 16.76 -4.76 7.93
CA PRO A 120 16.33 -5.86 7.07
C PRO A 120 14.99 -5.56 6.38
N LEU A 121 14.76 -6.22 5.25
CA LEU A 121 13.50 -6.10 4.51
C LEU A 121 12.31 -6.50 5.38
N CYS A 122 12.50 -7.52 6.21
CA CYS A 122 11.49 -8.06 7.09
C CYS A 122 11.69 -7.62 8.54
N PRO A 123 10.62 -7.29 9.28
CA PRO A 123 10.69 -7.09 10.71
C PRO A 123 11.17 -8.37 11.42
N PRO A 124 11.71 -8.27 12.65
CA PRO A 124 12.23 -9.42 13.40
C PRO A 124 11.20 -10.51 13.72
N ASN A 125 9.91 -10.17 13.70
CA ASN A 125 8.81 -11.02 14.19
C ASN A 125 7.89 -11.53 13.07
N VAL A 126 8.34 -11.43 11.81
CA VAL A 126 7.61 -11.90 10.63
C VAL A 126 8.26 -13.16 10.06
#